data_AF-A0AA42Z368-F1
#
_entry.id   AF-A0AA42Z368-F1
#
_cell.length_a   1.000
_cell.length_b   1.000
_cell.length_c   1.000
_cell.angle_alpha   90.00
_cell.angle_beta   90.00
_cell.angle_gamma   90.00
#
_symmetry.space_group_name_H-M   'P 1'
#
loop_
_entity.id
_entity.type
_entity.pdbx_description
1 polymer ?
#
loop_
_entity_poly.entity_id
_entity_poly.type
_entity_poly.pdbx_seq_one_letter_code
_entity_poly.pdbx_strand_id
1 'polypeptide(L)' 'MTTPRRPIIAVFGGSAAQPDDPLYRRARLLGEALTVGGFAVASGGYGGVMEAVSLGAHQAGGEVHGVGCHILTHRSP' A
#
# COMPACT_ATOMS: atom_id res chain seq x y z
N MET A 1 -26.49 4.09 -14.34
CA MET A 1 -25.95 3.24 -13.26
C MET A 1 -24.66 3.87 -12.77
N THR A 2 -24.66 4.54 -11.62
CA THR A 2 -23.44 5.09 -11.02
C THR A 2 -22.77 3.98 -10.21
N THR A 3 -21.60 3.51 -10.63
CA THR A 3 -20.79 2.58 -9.84
C THR A 3 -20.53 3.20 -8.45
N PRO A 4 -20.81 2.51 -7.34
CA PRO A 4 -20.49 3.04 -6.02
C PRO A 4 -18.98 3.30 -5.94
N ARG A 5 -18.60 4.57 -5.71
CA ARG A 5 -17.19 4.94 -5.54
C ARG A 5 -16.69 4.36 -4.21
N ARG A 6 -15.81 3.36 -4.28
CA ARG A 6 -15.03 2.91 -3.12
C ARG A 6 -14.09 4.04 -2.70
N PRO A 7 -14.09 4.45 -1.42
CA PRO A 7 -13.13 5.44 -0.95
C PRO A 7 -11.71 4.86 -1.02
N ILE A 8 -10.76 5.70 -1.42
CA ILE A 8 -9.34 5.34 -1.53
C ILE A 8 -8.60 5.94 -0.33
N ILE A 9 -7.88 5.10 0.41
CA ILE A 9 -7.06 5.52 1.55
C ILE A 9 -5.60 5.58 1.12
N ALA A 10 -5.02 6.78 1.16
CA ALA A 10 -3.60 6.99 0.92
C ALA A 10 -2.79 6.68 2.19
N VAL A 11 -1.81 5.79 2.09
CA VAL A 11 -0.97 5.37 3.21
C VAL A 11 0.48 5.79 2.95
N PHE A 12 1.03 6.51 3.92
CA PHE A 12 2.42 6.99 3.91
C PHE A 12 3.25 6.24 4.93
N GLY A 13 4.50 5.94 4.55
CA GLY A 13 5.48 5.33 5.44
C GLY A 13 6.84 5.19 4.79
N GLY A 14 7.85 4.90 5.61
CA GLY A 14 9.23 4.79 5.15
C GLY A 14 9.48 3.57 4.25
N SER A 15 10.45 3.68 3.34
CA SER A 15 10.86 2.62 2.41
C SER A 15 11.85 1.61 3.01
N ALA A 16 12.35 1.84 4.23
CA ALA A 16 13.45 1.07 4.81
C ALA A 16 13.00 -0.22 5.52
N ALA A 17 11.73 -0.32 5.93
CA ALA A 17 11.22 -1.48 6.67
C ALA A 17 11.41 -2.77 5.87
N GLN A 18 11.92 -3.82 6.50
CA GLN A 18 12.14 -5.12 5.85
C GLN A 18 11.00 -6.09 6.22
N PRO A 19 10.77 -7.17 5.45
CA PRO A 19 9.69 -8.13 5.72
C PRO A 19 9.65 -8.70 7.15
N ASP A 20 10.82 -8.84 7.79
CA ASP A 20 10.95 -9.33 9.17
C ASP A 20 10.71 -8.26 10.24
N ASP A 21 10.66 -6.98 9.85
CA ASP A 21 10.40 -5.86 10.76
C ASP A 21 8.95 -5.89 11.26
N PRO A 22 8.71 -5.76 12.59
CA PRO A 22 7.37 -5.56 13.13
C PRO A 22 6.54 -4.47 12.43
N LEU A 23 7.18 -3.39 11.96
CA LEU A 23 6.53 -2.32 11.22
C LEU A 23 6.01 -2.80 9.85
N TYR A 24 6.79 -3.59 9.11
CA TYR A 24 6.36 -4.17 7.84
C TYR A 24 5.16 -5.09 8.06
N ARG A 25 5.23 -5.97 9.07
CA ARG A 25 4.12 -6.87 9.41
C ARG A 25 2.85 -6.10 9.76
N ARG A 26 2.95 -5.03 10.55
CA ARG A 26 1.81 -4.17 10.91
C ARG A 26 1.24 -3.46 9.69
N ALA A 27 2.09 -2.94 8.80
CA ALA A 27 1.66 -2.31 7.56
C ALA A 27 0.92 -3.29 6.64
N ARG A 28 1.38 -4.54 6.56
CA ARG A 28 0.67 -5.61 5.81
C ARG A 28 -0.72 -5.88 6.40
N LEU A 29 -0.81 -6.05 7.72
CA LEU A 29 -2.10 -6.25 8.40
C LEU A 29 -3.04 -5.04 8.22
N LEU A 30 -2.51 -3.83 8.18
CA LEU A 30 -3.29 -2.62 7.89
C LEU A 30 -3.91 -2.68 6.48
N GLY A 31 -3.13 -3.07 5.46
CA GLY A 31 -3.62 -3.18 4.08
C GLY A 31 -4.75 -4.20 3.94
N GLU A 32 -4.60 -5.34 4.60
CA GLU A 32 -5.64 -6.38 4.69
C GLU A 32 -6.90 -5.83 5.37
N ALA A 33 -6.77 -5.19 6.54
CA ALA A 33 -7.89 -4.64 7.28
C ALA A 33 -8.66 -3.55 6.50
N LEU A 34 -7.94 -2.66 5.80
CA LEU A 34 -8.56 -1.64 4.94
C LEU A 34 -9.37 -2.28 3.81
N THR A 35 -8.84 -3.34 3.21
CA THR A 35 -9.53 -4.08 2.13
C THR A 35 -10.79 -4.77 2.64
N VAL A 36 -10.71 -5.45 3.78
CA VAL A 36 -11.87 -6.07 4.44
C VAL A 36 -12.92 -5.01 4.81
N GLY A 37 -12.48 -3.80 5.17
CA GLY A 37 -13.35 -2.64 5.41
C GLY A 37 -14.00 -2.04 4.16
N GLY A 38 -13.69 -2.55 2.95
CA GLY A 38 -14.26 -2.09 1.69
C GLY A 38 -13.55 -0.88 1.06
N PHE A 39 -12.34 -0.56 1.55
CA PHE A 39 -11.52 0.54 1.03
C PHE A 39 -10.53 0.06 -0.03
N ALA A 40 -10.24 0.92 -1.00
CA ALA A 40 -9.07 0.77 -1.86
C ALA A 40 -7.86 1.42 -1.19
N VAL A 41 -6.66 0.93 -1.49
CA VAL A 41 -5.40 1.43 -0.89
C VAL A 41 -4.57 2.13 -1.94
N ALA A 42 -4.00 3.30 -1.61
CA ALA A 42 -3.01 3.98 -2.42
C ALA A 42 -1.70 4.16 -1.64
N SER A 43 -0.55 3.95 -2.29
CA SER A 43 0.78 4.18 -1.68
C SER A 43 1.81 4.60 -2.74
N GLY A 44 2.99 5.04 -2.31
CA GLY A 44 4.09 5.39 -3.24
C GLY A 44 4.78 4.20 -3.90
N GLY A 45 4.61 2.98 -3.37
CA GLY A 45 5.15 1.74 -3.96
C GLY A 45 6.66 1.50 -3.86
N TYR A 46 7.45 2.41 -3.26
CA TYR A 46 8.92 2.35 -3.23
C TYR A 46 9.52 1.45 -2.14
N GLY A 47 8.88 0.32 -1.79
CA GLY A 47 9.36 -0.59 -0.75
C GLY A 47 8.90 -0.22 0.68
N GLY A 48 9.34 -1.01 1.65
CA GLY A 48 9.06 -0.79 3.07
C GLY A 48 7.57 -0.80 3.41
N VAL A 49 7.13 0.18 4.21
CA VAL A 49 5.74 0.29 4.65
C VAL A 49 4.76 0.38 3.47
N MET A 50 5.15 1.10 2.41
CA MET A 50 4.31 1.28 1.22
C MET A 50 4.13 -0.03 0.45
N GLU A 51 5.18 -0.83 0.32
CA GLU A 51 5.07 -2.17 -0.25
C GLU A 51 4.22 -3.07 0.65
N ALA A 52 4.50 -3.10 1.95
CA ALA A 52 3.82 -3.96 2.90
C ALA A 52 2.30 -3.75 2.89
N VAL A 53 1.84 -2.49 2.94
CA VAL A 53 0.40 -2.16 2.92
C VAL A 53 -0.24 -2.53 1.57
N SER A 54 0.47 -2.30 0.46
CA SER A 54 0.02 -2.67 -0.88
C SER A 54 -0.12 -4.18 -1.02
N LEU A 55 0.85 -4.94 -0.47
CA LEU A 55 0.84 -6.39 -0.46
C LEU A 55 -0.33 -6.94 0.37
N GLY A 56 -0.56 -6.41 1.56
CA GLY A 56 -1.68 -6.83 2.42
C GLY A 56 -3.03 -6.59 1.77
N ALA A 57 -3.21 -5.43 1.13
CA ALA A 57 -4.43 -5.12 0.41
C ALA A 57 -4.64 -6.03 -0.82
N HIS A 58 -3.58 -6.27 -1.60
CA HIS A 58 -3.62 -7.15 -2.76
C HIS A 58 -3.95 -8.60 -2.37
N GLN A 59 -3.33 -9.13 -1.32
CA GLN A 59 -3.58 -10.49 -0.82
C GLN A 59 -5.03 -10.68 -0.33
N ALA A 60 -5.66 -9.61 0.16
CA ALA A 60 -7.06 -9.60 0.56
C ALA A 60 -8.05 -9.39 -0.61
N GLY A 61 -7.57 -9.32 -1.86
CA GLY A 61 -8.39 -9.10 -3.06
C GLY A 61 -8.83 -7.65 -3.27
N GLY A 62 -8.13 -6.70 -2.64
CA GLY A 62 -8.42 -5.27 -2.69
C GLY A 62 -7.85 -4.58 -3.92
N GLU A 63 -8.39 -3.39 -4.19
CA GLU A 63 -7.86 -2.50 -5.22
C GLU A 63 -6.67 -1.71 -4.67
N VAL A 64 -5.55 -1.71 -5.41
CA VAL A 64 -4.29 -1.09 -4.99
C VAL A 64 -3.81 -0.11 -6.05
N HIS A 65 -3.53 1.12 -5.64
CA HIS A 65 -3.04 2.20 -6.50
C HIS A 65 -1.61 2.60 -6.11
N GLY A 66 -0.65 2.36 -7.01
CA GLY A 66 0.71 2.90 -6.89
C GLY A 66 0.77 4.32 -7.42
N VAL A 67 1.03 5.30 -6.55
CA VAL A 67 1.21 6.71 -6.91
C VAL A 67 2.70 7.07 -6.78
N GLY A 68 3.44 6.79 -7.84
CA GLY A 68 4.88 7.08 -7.91
C GLY A 68 5.20 8.47 -8.46
N CYS A 69 6.40 8.96 -8.13
CA CYS A 69 7.06 10.07 -8.81
C CYS A 69 8.16 9.57 -9.75
N HIS A 70 8.10 9.95 -11.03
CA HIS A 70 9.03 9.48 -12.06
C HIS A 70 10.51 9.73 -11.75
N ILE A 71 10.86 10.76 -10.99
CA ILE A 71 12.27 11.02 -10.61
C ILE A 71 12.85 9.94 -9.70
N LEU A 72 11.99 9.18 -9.01
CA LEU A 72 12.39 8.14 -8.06
C LEU A 72 12.57 6.77 -8.72
N THR A 73 12.19 6.60 -10.00
CA THR A 73 12.37 5.33 -10.73
C THR A 73 13.83 5.08 -11.13
N HIS A 74 14.67 6.12 -11.12
CA HIS A 74 16.09 6.06 -11.45
C HIS A 74 16.99 6.35 -10.25
N ARG A 75 16.56 5.99 -9.03
CA ARG A 75 17.46 6.10 -7.87
C ARG A 75 18.71 5.25 -8.12
N SER A 76 19.84 5.93 -8.27
CA SER A 76 21.16 5.31 -8.09
C SER A 76 21.22 4.70 -6.69
N PRO A 77 21.88 3.53 -6.52
CA PRO A 77 21.93 2.78 -5.26
C PRO A 77 22.43 3.61 -4.07
#